data_AF-A0A0C3FV03-F1
#
_entry.id   AF-A0A0C3FV03-F1
#
_cell.length_a   1.000
_cell.length_b   1.000
_cell.length_c   1.000
_cell.angle_alpha   90.00
_cell.angle_beta   90.00
_cell.angle_gamma   90.00
#
_symmetry.space_group_name_H-M   'P 1'
#
loop_
_entity.id
_entity.type
_entity.pdbx_description
1 polymer ?
#
loop_
_entity_poly.entity_id
_entity_poly.type
_entity_poly.pdbx_seq_one_letter_code
_entity_poly.pdbx_strand_id
1 'polypeptide(L)'
;MVCHYGVRDIVYLQDMTLVEHPQIGATLYDFFHIQRAPDVPQLQTLLTGSKLAAYMRQIGELKWAEDEIHWADQEEDPVEVAPCDIGEIIKDLELLTNMGLNRKSMKRAEVQHAPQHSASAEKTKQSPTTLFDPCNYPPPWPLVPFSALTHNLQKRIPFHLLPQKLIVHDPWNLLSVPDVKEDSGNDTDWTAKDDIIWMYNLELSTAGKEKVKMEKESRAELDRKNEDTNQRESFLHMPDSETSRPVEPAIMVFPPPRPPPPESVPEAHLYLSPAHRSGAGNHSVVYKAELELPRSILVDDVLCQKCMMDKVAEHVEEKKRRGEYPYDDALKEGCRDTESPGESSQSARTPNSQSAKVTLSDNNSPAITMEFISVEEHKAEQKKKDGDFGKVDGVSHGGDGKDKSDRKFHTVKPAQTTRTITYEGPIVEVFPEVEWQNPERGPYCSHLQQLSRCKRGPVTAKVSVAAKLSIQYDEHLAREAHNYQSFPSDLF
;
A
#
# COMPACT_ATOMS: atom_id res chain seq x y z
N MET A 1 -10.36 -2.73 -16.80
CA MET A 1 -10.58 -2.02 -18.07
C MET A 1 -10.71 -3.05 -19.18
N VAL A 2 -11.41 -2.72 -20.27
CA VAL A 2 -11.52 -3.58 -21.46
C VAL A 2 -10.75 -2.91 -22.59
N CYS A 3 -9.91 -3.66 -23.27
CA CYS A 3 -9.36 -3.27 -24.55
C CYS A 3 -10.21 -3.90 -25.66
N HIS A 4 -10.72 -3.12 -26.61
CA HIS A 4 -11.32 -3.66 -27.83
C HIS A 4 -10.34 -3.49 -28.99
N TYR A 5 -9.74 -4.57 -29.46
CA TYR A 5 -9.06 -4.59 -30.76
C TYR A 5 -9.29 -5.94 -31.43
N GLY A 6 -9.43 -5.94 -32.74
CA GLY A 6 -9.86 -7.08 -33.57
C GLY A 6 -8.91 -8.29 -33.59
N VAL A 7 -8.12 -8.54 -32.54
CA VAL A 7 -7.28 -9.73 -32.35
C VAL A 7 -7.58 -10.43 -31.02
N ARG A 8 -7.80 -9.72 -29.88
CA ARG A 8 -8.36 -10.22 -28.61
C ARG A 8 -8.71 -9.06 -27.67
N ASP A 9 -9.66 -9.28 -26.76
CA ASP A 9 -9.88 -8.39 -25.62
C ASP A 9 -8.91 -8.77 -24.49
N ILE A 10 -8.33 -7.76 -23.83
CA ILE A 10 -7.54 -7.96 -22.61
C ILE A 10 -8.21 -7.25 -21.45
N VAL A 11 -8.33 -7.97 -20.34
CA VAL A 11 -8.72 -7.39 -19.07
C VAL A 11 -7.60 -7.66 -18.08
N TYR A 12 -6.99 -6.58 -17.62
CA TYR A 12 -6.11 -6.66 -16.46
C TYR A 12 -6.98 -6.59 -15.23
N LEU A 13 -6.87 -7.67 -14.46
CA LEU A 13 -7.41 -7.74 -13.13
C LEU A 13 -6.26 -7.38 -12.20
N GLN A 14 -6.53 -6.44 -11.31
CA GLN A 14 -5.83 -6.46 -10.05
C GLN A 14 -6.09 -7.84 -9.46
N ASP A 15 -5.00 -8.52 -9.11
CA ASP A 15 -4.97 -9.95 -8.91
C ASP A 15 -6.05 -10.38 -7.89
N MET A 16 -7.11 -11.06 -8.35
CA MET A 16 -8.03 -11.78 -7.46
C MET A 16 -7.64 -13.26 -7.34
N THR A 17 -6.48 -13.67 -7.87
CA THR A 17 -6.00 -15.04 -7.72
C THR A 17 -5.42 -15.20 -6.32
N LEU A 18 -6.25 -15.71 -5.39
CA LEU A 18 -5.89 -16.44 -4.16
C LEU A 18 -4.67 -15.94 -3.34
N VAL A 19 -4.28 -14.68 -3.47
CA VAL A 19 -3.52 -13.98 -2.45
C VAL A 19 -4.58 -13.44 -1.53
N GLU A 20 -4.86 -14.22 -0.49
CA GLU A 20 -5.32 -13.72 0.80
C GLU A 20 -6.27 -12.54 0.65
N HIS A 21 -7.47 -12.80 0.12
CA HIS A 21 -8.56 -11.83 0.29
C HIS A 21 -8.58 -11.47 1.78
N PRO A 22 -8.62 -10.19 2.17
CA PRO A 22 -8.54 -9.75 3.57
C PRO A 22 -9.75 -10.18 4.42
N GLN A 23 -10.60 -11.09 3.93
CA GLN A 23 -11.82 -11.56 4.57
C GLN A 23 -12.06 -13.06 4.45
N ILE A 24 -11.13 -13.90 3.95
CA ILE A 24 -11.41 -15.33 3.79
C ILE A 24 -10.62 -16.19 4.77
N GLY A 25 -11.24 -16.42 5.93
CA GLY A 25 -10.88 -17.43 6.92
C GLY A 25 -9.56 -17.17 7.64
N ALA A 26 -9.50 -17.43 8.95
CA ALA A 26 -8.21 -17.53 9.65
C ALA A 26 -7.32 -18.63 9.03
N THR A 27 -7.92 -19.56 8.28
CA THR A 27 -7.22 -20.63 7.56
C THR A 27 -7.64 -20.68 6.09
N LEU A 28 -6.66 -20.72 5.17
CA LEU A 28 -6.88 -21.00 3.74
C LEU A 28 -7.46 -22.42 3.48
N TYR A 29 -7.69 -23.20 4.54
CA TYR A 29 -8.22 -24.55 4.50
C TYR A 29 -9.75 -24.61 4.63
N ASP A 30 -10.43 -23.49 4.86
CA ASP A 30 -11.88 -23.44 5.08
C ASP A 30 -12.70 -23.36 3.77
N PHE A 31 -12.32 -24.06 2.69
CA PHE A 31 -13.10 -24.10 1.45
C PHE A 31 -13.54 -25.51 1.09
N PHE A 32 -14.85 -25.70 0.91
CA PHE A 32 -15.44 -26.99 0.59
C PHE A 32 -16.09 -26.98 -0.78
N HIS A 33 -15.82 -28.02 -1.57
CA HIS A 33 -16.58 -28.32 -2.78
C HIS A 33 -17.89 -29.01 -2.41
N ILE A 34 -19.00 -28.34 -2.67
CA ILE A 34 -20.34 -28.87 -2.39
C ILE A 34 -20.99 -29.26 -3.69
N GLN A 35 -21.42 -30.52 -3.78
CA GLN A 35 -22.32 -30.96 -4.84
C GLN A 35 -23.73 -30.46 -4.51
N ARG A 36 -24.23 -29.50 -5.29
CA ARG A 36 -25.60 -28.97 -5.07
C ARG A 36 -26.68 -30.01 -5.38
N ALA A 37 -26.36 -30.93 -6.29
CA ALA A 37 -27.19 -32.06 -6.64
C ALA A 37 -26.27 -33.30 -6.72
N PRO A 38 -26.40 -34.27 -5.79
CA PRO A 38 -25.54 -35.46 -5.76
C PRO A 38 -25.53 -36.26 -7.08
N ASP A 39 -26.66 -36.24 -7.80
CA ASP A 39 -26.80 -36.94 -9.09
C ASP A 39 -26.15 -36.19 -10.27
N VAL A 40 -25.67 -34.96 -10.06
CA VAL A 40 -25.02 -34.13 -11.08
C VAL A 40 -23.64 -33.70 -10.57
N PRO A 41 -22.62 -34.57 -10.64
CA PRO A 41 -21.29 -34.31 -10.08
C PRO A 41 -20.62 -33.03 -10.60
N GLN A 42 -21.02 -32.54 -11.77
CA GLN A 42 -20.51 -31.31 -12.37
C GLN A 42 -21.10 -30.04 -11.74
N LEU A 43 -22.21 -30.15 -11.00
CA LEU A 43 -22.86 -29.01 -10.34
C LEU A 43 -22.27 -28.80 -8.95
N GLN A 44 -21.00 -28.39 -8.92
CA GLN A 44 -20.26 -28.08 -7.70
C GLN A 44 -20.21 -26.58 -7.44
N THR A 45 -20.12 -26.21 -6.16
CA THR A 45 -19.84 -24.84 -5.73
C THR A 45 -18.82 -24.86 -4.62
N LEU A 46 -17.90 -23.90 -4.63
CA LEU A 46 -16.96 -23.67 -3.54
C LEU A 46 -17.62 -22.72 -2.54
N LEU A 47 -17.77 -23.13 -1.28
CA LEU A 47 -18.21 -22.26 -0.18
C LEU A 47 -17.24 -22.37 0.99
N THR A 48 -17.25 -21.36 1.86
CA THR A 48 -16.48 -21.40 3.11
C THR A 48 -17.18 -22.25 4.16
N GLY A 49 -16.44 -22.94 5.03
CA GLY A 49 -17.01 -23.71 6.13
C GLY A 49 -17.76 -22.83 7.12
N SER A 50 -17.32 -21.60 7.36
CA SER A 50 -18.09 -20.59 8.12
C SER A 50 -19.51 -20.34 7.54
N LYS A 51 -19.63 -20.17 6.21
CA LYS A 51 -20.94 -20.02 5.54
C LYS A 51 -21.75 -21.32 5.59
N LEU A 52 -21.09 -22.47 5.46
CA LEU A 52 -21.73 -23.77 5.56
C LEU A 52 -22.26 -24.04 6.96
N ALA A 53 -21.47 -23.79 7.99
CA ALA A 53 -21.84 -23.93 9.38
C ALA A 53 -23.02 -23.03 9.73
N ALA A 54 -23.00 -21.77 9.26
CA ALA A 54 -24.15 -20.86 9.40
C ALA A 54 -25.42 -21.42 8.76
N TYR A 55 -25.32 -21.98 7.55
CA TYR A 55 -26.45 -22.60 6.86
C TYR A 55 -26.92 -23.90 7.54
N MET A 56 -26.02 -24.78 7.96
CA MET A 56 -26.33 -26.03 8.68
C MET A 56 -27.05 -25.75 10.01
N ARG A 57 -26.66 -24.69 10.72
CA ARG A 57 -27.37 -24.18 11.90
C ARG A 57 -28.78 -23.71 11.56
N GLN A 58 -28.95 -23.00 10.44
CA GLN A 58 -30.25 -22.51 10.01
C GLN A 58 -31.23 -23.65 9.71
N ILE A 59 -30.78 -24.73 9.06
CA ILE A 59 -31.64 -25.89 8.72
C ILE A 59 -31.73 -26.93 9.83
N GLY A 60 -30.92 -26.83 10.89
CA GLY A 60 -30.92 -27.73 12.04
C GLY A 60 -30.16 -29.04 11.83
N GLU A 61 -29.32 -29.14 10.79
CA GLU A 61 -28.57 -30.34 10.43
C GLU A 61 -27.17 -30.39 11.06
N LEU A 62 -27.10 -30.23 12.38
CA LEU A 62 -25.82 -30.10 13.11
C LEU A 62 -25.07 -31.43 13.32
N LYS A 63 -25.74 -32.57 13.17
CA LYS A 63 -25.19 -33.88 13.55
C LYS A 63 -24.28 -34.51 12.50
N TRP A 64 -24.35 -34.06 11.25
CA TRP A 64 -23.65 -34.69 10.13
C TRP A 64 -22.23 -34.15 9.92
N ALA A 65 -21.91 -33.02 10.55
CA ALA A 65 -20.65 -32.31 10.41
C ALA A 65 -20.25 -31.64 11.76
N GLU A 66 -20.42 -32.37 12.86
CA GLU A 66 -20.23 -31.83 14.23
C GLU A 66 -18.79 -31.33 14.43
N ASP A 67 -17.81 -32.08 13.94
CA ASP A 67 -16.39 -31.74 14.03
C ASP A 67 -16.06 -30.51 13.15
N GLU A 68 -16.58 -30.43 11.93
CA GLU A 68 -16.35 -29.29 11.03
C GLU A 68 -17.03 -28.02 11.53
N ILE A 69 -18.24 -28.14 12.09
CA ILE A 69 -18.96 -27.01 12.71
C ILE A 69 -18.20 -26.53 13.95
N HIS A 70 -17.72 -27.45 14.78
CA HIS A 70 -16.92 -27.12 15.95
C HIS A 70 -15.58 -26.48 15.55
N TRP A 71 -14.93 -26.96 14.48
CA TRP A 71 -13.72 -26.34 13.96
C TRP A 71 -14.00 -24.91 13.45
N ALA A 72 -15.08 -24.71 12.69
CA ALA A 72 -15.51 -23.39 12.24
C ALA A 72 -15.83 -22.44 13.41
N ASP A 73 -16.32 -22.95 14.55
CA ASP A 73 -16.55 -22.16 15.77
C ASP A 73 -15.27 -21.78 16.53
N GLN A 74 -14.17 -22.49 16.27
CA GLN A 74 -12.86 -22.19 16.83
C GLN A 74 -12.01 -21.30 15.92
N GLU A 75 -12.46 -21.03 14.69
CA GLU A 75 -11.76 -20.10 13.82
C GLU A 75 -11.83 -18.68 14.38
N GLU A 76 -10.72 -17.98 14.30
CA GLU A 76 -10.68 -16.57 14.65
C GLU A 76 -11.56 -15.76 13.70
N ASP A 77 -12.22 -14.73 14.22
CA ASP A 77 -12.96 -13.79 13.40
C ASP A 77 -12.02 -13.23 12.31
N PRO A 78 -12.48 -13.12 11.05
CA PRO A 78 -11.64 -12.63 9.97
C PRO A 78 -11.09 -11.24 10.32
N VAL A 79 -9.76 -11.11 10.30
CA VAL A 79 -9.08 -9.84 10.54
C VAL A 79 -8.92 -9.12 9.21
N GLU A 80 -9.34 -7.86 9.17
CA GLU A 80 -9.07 -7.00 8.02
C GLU A 80 -7.56 -6.77 7.89
N VAL A 81 -6.97 -7.34 6.84
CA VAL A 81 -5.55 -7.13 6.52
C VAL A 81 -5.45 -5.90 5.61
N ALA A 82 -4.82 -4.84 6.12
CA ALA A 82 -4.53 -3.67 5.30
C ALA A 82 -3.62 -4.05 4.13
N PRO A 83 -3.87 -3.56 2.90
CA PRO A 83 -2.97 -3.77 1.77
C PRO A 83 -1.54 -3.33 2.12
N CYS A 84 -0.55 -4.10 1.68
CA CYS A 84 0.83 -3.72 1.88
C CYS A 84 1.16 -2.42 1.15
N ASP A 85 2.04 -1.60 1.72
CA ASP A 85 2.56 -0.41 1.06
C ASP A 85 3.49 -0.82 -0.10
N ILE A 86 2.91 -0.92 -1.29
CA ILE A 86 3.61 -1.23 -2.53
C ILE A 86 4.74 -0.22 -2.81
N GLY A 87 4.61 1.02 -2.34
CA GLY A 87 5.63 2.05 -2.49
C GLY A 87 6.91 1.72 -1.72
N GLU A 88 6.79 1.25 -0.48
CA GLU A 88 7.94 0.81 0.33
C GLU A 88 8.57 -0.46 -0.26
N ILE A 89 7.75 -1.44 -0.66
CA ILE A 89 8.24 -2.65 -1.34
C ILE A 89 9.06 -2.30 -2.60
N ILE A 90 8.58 -1.34 -3.40
CA ILE A 90 9.30 -0.90 -4.60
C ILE A 90 10.64 -0.28 -4.23
N LYS A 91 10.69 0.57 -3.19
CA LYS A 91 11.95 1.17 -2.71
C LYS A 91 12.95 0.10 -2.25
N ASP A 92 12.50 -0.93 -1.54
CA ASP A 92 13.34 -2.04 -1.10
C ASP A 92 13.88 -2.85 -2.29
N LEU A 93 13.04 -3.15 -3.28
CA LEU A 93 13.47 -3.82 -4.51
C LEU A 93 14.47 -2.99 -5.32
N GLU A 94 14.27 -1.67 -5.38
CA GLU A 94 15.20 -0.73 -6.02
C GLU A 94 16.56 -0.73 -5.30
N LEU A 95 16.55 -0.73 -3.96
CA LEU A 95 17.76 -0.82 -3.13
C LEU A 95 18.52 -2.13 -3.39
N LEU A 96 17.83 -3.27 -3.38
CA LEU A 96 18.43 -4.58 -3.67
C LEU A 96 19.02 -4.64 -5.08
N THR A 97 18.35 -4.02 -6.05
CA THR A 97 18.84 -3.91 -7.44
C THR A 97 20.11 -3.06 -7.51
N ASN A 98 20.14 -1.93 -6.80
CA ASN A 98 21.32 -1.06 -6.73
C ASN A 98 22.52 -1.72 -6.03
N MET A 99 22.27 -2.64 -5.09
CA MET A 99 23.30 -3.46 -4.46
C MET A 99 23.82 -4.58 -5.36
N GLY A 100 23.26 -4.76 -6.57
CA GLY A 100 23.63 -5.84 -7.49
C GLY A 100 23.17 -7.22 -7.02
N LEU A 101 22.32 -7.29 -5.98
CA LEU A 101 21.78 -8.55 -5.47
C LEU A 101 20.68 -9.11 -6.37
N ASN A 102 20.14 -8.26 -7.24
CA ASN A 102 19.03 -8.60 -8.12
C ASN A 102 19.38 -8.28 -9.60
N ARG A 103 19.34 -9.33 -10.43
CA ARG A 103 18.88 -9.34 -11.84
C ARG A 103 19.89 -9.06 -12.97
N LYS A 104 19.43 -9.41 -14.18
CA LYS A 104 20.04 -9.08 -15.48
C LYS A 104 19.48 -7.74 -15.96
N SER A 105 20.34 -6.75 -16.14
CA SER A 105 20.00 -5.51 -16.84
C SER A 105 19.68 -5.81 -18.31
N MET A 106 18.72 -5.10 -18.92
CA MET A 106 18.61 -5.16 -20.38
C MET A 106 19.93 -4.68 -20.95
N LYS A 107 20.50 -5.43 -21.90
CA LYS A 107 21.61 -4.89 -22.69
C LYS A 107 21.08 -3.62 -23.32
N ARG A 108 21.60 -2.48 -22.88
CA ARG A 108 21.46 -1.25 -23.64
C ARG A 108 22.06 -1.62 -24.97
N ALA A 109 21.22 -1.85 -25.99
CA ALA A 109 21.69 -2.08 -27.35
C ALA A 109 22.77 -1.05 -27.51
N GLU A 110 24.03 -1.49 -27.72
CA GLU A 110 25.15 -0.57 -27.76
C GLU A 110 24.71 0.46 -28.79
N VAL A 111 24.30 1.64 -28.32
CA VAL A 111 24.01 2.77 -29.17
C VAL A 111 25.41 3.20 -29.53
N GLN A 112 26.00 2.40 -30.43
CA GLN A 112 27.34 2.51 -30.93
C GLN A 112 27.36 3.92 -31.48
N HIS A 113 28.06 4.78 -30.74
CA HIS A 113 28.66 6.00 -31.23
C HIS A 113 27.92 6.59 -32.43
N ALA A 114 26.73 7.17 -32.21
CA ALA A 114 26.26 8.18 -33.14
C ALA A 114 27.41 9.20 -33.22
N PRO A 115 28.05 9.37 -34.40
CA PRO A 115 29.25 10.16 -34.49
C PRO A 115 28.98 11.55 -33.92
N GLN A 116 29.86 12.03 -33.04
CA GLN A 116 29.88 13.41 -32.56
C GLN A 116 30.26 14.40 -33.69
N HIS A 117 29.74 14.17 -34.90
CA HIS A 117 30.03 14.98 -36.06
C HIS A 117 28.94 16.04 -36.25
N SER A 118 29.43 17.28 -36.21
CA SER A 118 28.82 18.54 -36.66
C SER A 118 27.60 19.04 -35.89
N ALA A 119 27.90 19.95 -34.97
CA ALA A 119 27.04 21.07 -34.61
C ALA A 119 26.59 21.83 -35.87
N SER A 120 25.39 21.53 -36.38
CA SER A 120 24.63 22.46 -37.21
C SER A 120 23.17 22.38 -36.82
N ALA A 121 22.67 23.54 -36.39
CA ALA A 121 21.43 23.74 -35.72
C ALA A 121 20.23 23.55 -36.66
N GLU A 122 19.45 22.49 -36.44
CA GLU A 122 18.01 22.51 -36.66
C GLU A 122 17.35 21.91 -35.43
N LYS A 123 16.74 22.78 -34.62
CA LYS A 123 15.86 22.43 -33.49
C LYS A 123 14.58 21.82 -34.06
N THR A 124 14.67 20.64 -34.65
CA THR A 124 13.50 19.82 -34.92
C THR A 124 12.91 19.52 -33.55
N LYS A 125 11.67 19.96 -33.30
CA LYS A 125 10.92 19.72 -32.08
C LYS A 125 10.88 18.21 -31.85
N GLN A 126 11.86 17.67 -31.12
CA GLN A 126 11.85 16.28 -30.69
C GLN A 126 10.54 16.13 -29.93
N SER A 127 9.68 15.27 -30.44
CA SER A 127 8.48 14.84 -29.74
C SER A 127 8.90 14.46 -28.31
N PRO A 128 8.13 14.85 -27.29
CA PRO A 128 8.48 14.56 -25.90
C PRO A 128 8.81 13.08 -25.77
N THR A 129 10.04 12.80 -25.36
CA THR A 129 10.55 11.44 -25.14
C THR A 129 9.60 10.72 -24.20
N THR A 130 9.09 9.56 -24.60
CA THR A 130 8.19 8.74 -23.79
C THR A 130 8.85 8.40 -22.45
N LEU A 131 8.08 8.33 -21.36
CA LEU A 131 8.65 8.04 -20.02
C LEU A 131 9.42 6.71 -20.02
N PHE A 132 8.94 5.75 -20.82
CA PHE A 132 9.46 4.40 -20.98
C PHE A 132 10.64 4.29 -21.98
N ASP A 133 11.18 5.41 -22.47
CA ASP A 133 12.38 5.37 -23.29
C ASP A 133 13.57 4.83 -22.46
N PRO A 134 14.28 3.77 -22.91
CA PRO A 134 15.45 3.23 -22.23
C PRO A 134 16.51 4.27 -21.84
N CYS A 135 16.58 5.41 -22.55
CA CYS A 135 17.50 6.50 -22.24
C CYS A 135 17.15 7.29 -20.97
N ASN A 136 15.89 7.24 -20.52
CA ASN A 136 15.44 7.91 -19.30
C ASN A 136 15.78 7.11 -18.03
N TYR A 137 16.16 5.84 -18.18
CA TYR A 137 16.47 4.98 -17.04
C TYR A 137 17.93 5.15 -16.60
N PRO A 138 18.17 5.27 -15.28
CA PRO A 138 19.52 5.18 -14.74
C PRO A 138 20.02 3.73 -14.79
N PRO A 139 21.33 3.47 -14.90
CA PRO A 139 21.85 2.11 -14.75
C PRO A 139 21.55 1.54 -13.33
N PRO A 140 21.16 0.26 -13.18
CA PRO A 140 21.11 -0.81 -14.20
C PRO A 140 19.77 -0.95 -14.94
N TRP A 141 18.85 0.00 -14.84
CA TRP A 141 17.56 -0.04 -15.52
C TRP A 141 17.66 0.33 -17.02
N PRO A 142 16.67 -0.07 -17.85
CA PRO A 142 15.56 -0.95 -17.52
C PRO A 142 16.01 -2.41 -17.29
N LEU A 143 15.27 -3.12 -16.44
CA LEU A 143 15.52 -4.52 -16.13
C LEU A 143 14.78 -5.42 -17.12
N VAL A 144 15.40 -6.54 -17.50
CA VAL A 144 14.75 -7.54 -18.35
C VAL A 144 13.43 -7.97 -17.67
N PRO A 145 12.28 -7.99 -18.38
CA PRO A 145 11.03 -8.47 -17.80
C PRO A 145 11.18 -9.86 -17.18
N PHE A 146 10.53 -10.09 -16.05
CA PHE A 146 10.56 -11.36 -15.30
C PHE A 146 11.94 -11.79 -14.77
N SER A 147 12.95 -10.93 -14.81
CA SER A 147 14.30 -11.24 -14.31
C SER A 147 14.58 -11.22 -12.78
N ALA A 148 13.82 -10.70 -11.81
CA ALA A 148 12.48 -10.16 -11.89
C ALA A 148 11.59 -10.18 -10.63
N LEU A 149 11.97 -10.43 -9.36
CA LEU A 149 10.92 -10.53 -8.31
C LEU A 149 10.02 -9.28 -8.20
N THR A 150 8.82 -9.34 -8.72
CA THR A 150 7.79 -8.29 -8.63
C THR A 150 6.74 -8.70 -7.62
N HIS A 151 6.21 -7.72 -6.89
CA HIS A 151 5.14 -7.94 -5.93
C HIS A 151 3.79 -7.68 -6.57
N ASN A 152 2.78 -8.42 -6.13
CA ASN A 152 1.42 -8.25 -6.61
C ASN A 152 0.91 -6.86 -6.23
N LEU A 153 0.25 -6.20 -7.17
CA LEU A 153 -0.45 -4.94 -6.89
C LEU A 153 -1.64 -5.22 -5.98
N GLN A 154 -1.47 -4.96 -4.68
CA GLN A 154 -2.52 -5.20 -3.68
C GLN A 154 -3.49 -4.02 -3.53
N LYS A 155 -3.02 -2.79 -3.74
CA LYS A 155 -3.84 -1.58 -3.64
C LYS A 155 -4.40 -1.18 -5.00
N ARG A 156 -5.69 -0.84 -5.06
CA ARG A 156 -6.33 -0.38 -6.29
C ARG A 156 -5.75 0.94 -6.78
N ILE A 157 -5.37 0.97 -8.05
CA ILE A 157 -5.07 2.23 -8.75
C ILE A 157 -6.39 3.01 -8.90
N PRO A 158 -6.46 4.28 -8.45
CA PRO A 158 -7.63 5.12 -8.65
C PRO A 158 -8.05 5.15 -10.12
N PHE A 159 -9.35 5.14 -10.42
CA PHE A 159 -9.85 5.04 -11.79
C PHE A 159 -9.33 6.16 -12.69
N HIS A 160 -9.16 7.36 -12.15
CA HIS A 160 -8.63 8.51 -12.90
C HIS A 160 -7.13 8.41 -13.20
N LEU A 161 -6.41 7.51 -12.52
CA LEU A 161 -4.99 7.21 -12.72
C LEU A 161 -4.78 5.90 -13.49
N LEU A 162 -5.84 5.27 -13.98
CA LEU A 162 -5.67 4.13 -14.87
C LEU A 162 -5.07 4.62 -16.20
N PRO A 163 -4.16 3.83 -16.82
CA PRO A 163 -3.56 4.19 -18.08
C PRO A 163 -4.61 4.38 -19.18
N GLN A 164 -4.41 5.37 -20.04
CA GLN A 164 -5.24 5.60 -21.23
C GLN A 164 -4.84 4.70 -22.39
N LYS A 165 -3.55 4.37 -22.47
CA LYS A 165 -2.96 3.49 -23.49
C LYS A 165 -2.17 2.39 -22.81
N LEU A 166 -2.32 1.17 -23.28
CA LEU A 166 -1.53 0.04 -22.84
C LEU A 166 -0.69 -0.52 -23.99
N ILE A 167 0.61 -0.62 -23.76
CA ILE A 167 1.58 -1.21 -24.68
C ILE A 167 1.90 -2.61 -24.15
N VAL A 168 1.47 -3.63 -24.87
CA VAL A 168 1.65 -5.03 -24.46
C VAL A 168 2.80 -5.65 -25.24
N HIS A 169 3.78 -6.14 -24.51
CA HIS A 169 4.96 -6.83 -24.99
C HIS A 169 4.74 -8.34 -24.90
N ASP A 170 4.73 -9.01 -26.05
CA ASP A 170 4.37 -10.42 -26.19
C ASP A 170 5.31 -11.17 -27.15
N PRO A 171 6.59 -11.40 -26.81
CA PRO A 171 7.56 -12.06 -27.69
C PRO A 171 7.16 -13.49 -28.14
N TRP A 172 6.21 -14.12 -27.45
CA TRP A 172 5.71 -15.47 -27.77
C TRP A 172 4.38 -15.45 -28.54
N ASN A 173 3.86 -14.27 -28.88
CA ASN A 173 2.61 -14.10 -29.60
C ASN A 173 1.42 -14.83 -28.93
N LEU A 174 1.36 -14.82 -27.60
CA LEU A 174 0.30 -15.40 -26.76
C LEU A 174 -1.07 -14.76 -27.01
N LEU A 175 -1.08 -13.51 -27.49
CA LEU A 175 -2.30 -12.79 -27.84
C LEU A 175 -2.89 -13.27 -29.15
N SER A 176 -2.08 -13.69 -30.11
CA SER A 176 -2.62 -14.42 -31.25
C SER A 176 -3.00 -15.83 -30.79
N VAL A 177 -4.00 -16.45 -31.43
CA VAL A 177 -4.13 -17.91 -31.41
C VAL A 177 -3.48 -18.39 -32.69
N PRO A 178 -2.17 -18.68 -32.72
CA PRO A 178 -1.72 -19.54 -33.78
C PRO A 178 -2.37 -20.91 -33.57
N ASP A 179 -2.85 -21.52 -34.65
CA ASP A 179 -3.19 -22.95 -34.75
C ASP A 179 -1.92 -23.85 -34.61
N VAL A 180 -0.86 -23.29 -34.03
CA VAL A 180 0.48 -23.84 -34.04
C VAL A 180 0.59 -24.76 -32.84
N LYS A 181 0.85 -26.03 -33.18
CA LYS A 181 1.22 -27.11 -32.28
C LYS A 181 2.12 -26.56 -31.18
N GLU A 182 1.79 -26.87 -29.93
CA GLU A 182 2.57 -26.53 -28.74
C GLU A 182 4.05 -26.83 -29.00
N ASP A 183 4.79 -25.82 -29.45
CA ASP A 183 6.24 -25.89 -29.45
C ASP A 183 6.59 -25.81 -27.97
N SER A 184 6.75 -26.99 -27.37
CA SER A 184 7.21 -27.23 -26.01
C SER A 184 8.65 -26.78 -25.80
N GLY A 185 9.11 -25.79 -26.57
CA GLY A 185 10.42 -25.19 -26.45
C GLY A 185 10.48 -24.51 -25.10
N ASN A 186 11.24 -25.11 -24.19
CA ASN A 186 11.61 -24.59 -22.87
C ASN A 186 12.37 -23.24 -22.91
N ASP A 187 12.36 -22.52 -24.03
CA ASP A 187 13.04 -21.25 -24.15
C ASP A 187 12.19 -20.13 -23.54
N THR A 188 12.49 -19.91 -22.26
CA THR A 188 11.89 -18.87 -21.42
C THR A 188 12.75 -17.61 -21.36
N ASP A 189 13.85 -17.51 -22.11
CA ASP A 189 14.68 -16.30 -22.09
C ASP A 189 14.00 -15.18 -22.89
N TRP A 190 13.53 -14.16 -22.17
CA TRP A 190 12.92 -12.97 -22.76
C TRP A 190 13.79 -12.32 -23.84
N THR A 191 15.12 -12.37 -23.68
CA THR A 191 16.07 -11.72 -24.60
C THR A 191 16.40 -12.53 -25.84
N ALA A 192 15.91 -13.77 -25.95
CA ALA A 192 16.16 -14.65 -27.08
C ALA A 192 15.22 -14.42 -28.27
N LYS A 193 14.10 -13.71 -28.06
CA LYS A 193 13.08 -13.47 -29.09
C LYS A 193 12.91 -11.97 -29.36
N ASP A 194 12.51 -11.67 -30.60
CA ASP A 194 12.08 -10.32 -30.95
C ASP A 194 10.76 -10.00 -30.26
N ASP A 195 10.65 -8.77 -29.79
CA ASP A 195 9.50 -8.30 -29.04
C ASP A 195 8.33 -7.95 -29.97
N ILE A 196 7.16 -8.56 -29.73
CA ILE A 196 5.94 -8.28 -30.49
C ILE A 196 5.11 -7.32 -29.66
N ILE A 197 4.92 -6.11 -30.18
CA ILE A 197 4.28 -5.02 -29.46
C ILE A 197 2.85 -4.83 -29.97
N TRP A 198 1.90 -4.85 -29.04
CA TRP A 198 0.50 -4.53 -29.27
C TRP A 198 0.12 -3.25 -28.55
N MET A 199 -0.69 -2.40 -29.17
CA MET A 199 -1.12 -1.13 -28.60
C MET A 199 -2.63 -1.12 -28.44
N TYR A 200 -3.09 -0.87 -27.22
CA TYR A 200 -4.49 -0.79 -26.89
C TYR A 200 -4.85 0.56 -26.31
N ASN A 201 -5.96 1.13 -26.76
CA ASN A 201 -6.58 2.28 -26.10
C ASN A 201 -7.58 1.74 -25.09
N LEU A 202 -7.44 2.18 -23.84
CA LEU A 202 -8.24 1.71 -22.73
C LEU A 202 -9.47 2.58 -22.57
N GLU A 203 -10.63 1.94 -22.50
CA GLU A 203 -11.89 2.61 -22.26
C GLU A 203 -12.51 2.17 -20.94
N LEU A 204 -13.04 3.15 -20.22
CA LEU A 204 -13.84 2.93 -19.03
C LEU A 204 -15.31 2.74 -19.41
N SER A 205 -15.97 1.82 -18.72
CA SER A 205 -17.42 1.69 -18.79
C SER A 205 -18.11 2.93 -18.21
N THR A 206 -19.43 3.03 -18.37
CA THR A 206 -20.23 4.10 -17.75
C THR A 206 -20.00 4.19 -16.25
N ALA A 207 -20.04 3.05 -15.54
CA ALA A 207 -19.74 2.96 -14.11
C ALA A 207 -18.32 3.43 -13.77
N GLY A 208 -17.33 3.06 -14.60
CA GLY A 208 -15.95 3.52 -14.44
C GLY A 208 -15.82 5.04 -14.59
N LYS A 209 -16.49 5.64 -15.58
CA LYS A 209 -16.49 7.09 -15.81
C LYS A 209 -17.15 7.86 -14.66
N GLU A 210 -18.24 7.33 -14.10
CA GLU A 210 -18.88 7.90 -12.91
C GLU A 210 -17.95 7.87 -11.69
N LYS A 211 -17.23 6.77 -11.48
CA LYS A 211 -16.22 6.67 -10.42
C LYS A 211 -15.07 7.65 -10.61
N VAL A 212 -14.57 7.83 -11.83
CA VAL A 212 -13.57 8.87 -12.13
C VAL A 212 -14.06 10.25 -11.68
N LYS A 213 -15.32 10.59 -11.98
CA LYS A 213 -15.91 11.86 -11.58
C LYS A 213 -15.96 11.99 -10.06
N MET A 214 -16.49 10.99 -9.36
CA MET A 214 -16.59 10.99 -7.90
C MET A 214 -15.21 11.07 -7.22
N GLU A 215 -14.23 10.30 -7.70
CA GLU A 215 -12.86 10.34 -7.18
C GLU A 215 -12.20 11.71 -7.39
N LYS A 216 -12.37 12.32 -8.57
CA LYS A 216 -11.84 13.66 -8.85
C LYS A 216 -12.48 14.73 -7.98
N GLU A 217 -13.79 14.66 -7.77
CA GLU A 217 -14.51 15.58 -6.87
C GLU A 217 -14.08 15.40 -5.41
N SER A 218 -14.02 14.16 -4.93
CA SER A 218 -13.52 13.83 -3.59
C SER A 218 -12.07 14.29 -3.40
N ARG A 219 -11.23 14.18 -4.43
CA ARG A 219 -9.85 14.61 -4.39
C ARG A 219 -9.73 16.13 -4.36
N ALA A 220 -10.45 16.84 -5.22
CA ALA A 220 -10.46 18.29 -5.22
C ALA A 220 -10.92 18.86 -3.87
N GLU A 221 -11.87 18.20 -3.19
CA GLU A 221 -12.28 18.57 -1.84
C GLU A 221 -11.17 18.32 -0.81
N LEU A 222 -10.45 17.20 -0.91
CA LEU A 222 -9.30 16.92 -0.03
C LEU A 222 -8.16 17.93 -0.26
N ASP A 223 -7.86 18.26 -1.51
CA ASP A 223 -6.82 19.24 -1.86
C ASP A 223 -7.20 20.63 -1.34
N ARG A 224 -8.48 21.04 -1.45
CA ARG A 224 -8.99 22.27 -0.83
C ARG A 224 -8.86 22.28 0.70
N LYS A 225 -9.07 21.14 1.36
CA LYS A 225 -8.87 21.03 2.81
C LYS A 225 -7.39 21.09 3.19
N ASN A 226 -6.51 20.48 2.39
CA ASN A 226 -5.06 20.52 2.59
C ASN A 226 -4.46 21.91 2.32
N GLU A 227 -5.09 22.71 1.45
CA GLU A 227 -4.70 24.11 1.25
C GLU A 227 -4.92 24.95 2.52
N ASP A 228 -5.97 24.67 3.31
CA ASP A 228 -6.23 25.32 4.61
C ASP A 228 -5.14 24.93 5.63
N THR A 229 -4.24 25.86 5.90
CA THR A 229 -3.12 25.68 6.84
C THR A 229 -3.55 25.23 8.23
N ASN A 230 -4.78 25.59 8.65
CA ASN A 230 -5.29 25.21 9.97
C ASN A 230 -5.68 23.72 10.06
N GLN A 231 -5.83 23.05 8.93
CA GLN A 231 -6.20 21.63 8.85
C GLN A 231 -5.04 20.73 8.43
N ARG A 232 -3.85 21.31 8.20
CA ARG A 232 -2.67 20.53 7.81
C ARG A 232 -2.19 19.68 8.97
N GLU A 233 -1.75 18.46 8.63
CA GLU A 233 -1.02 17.62 9.56
C GLU A 233 0.27 18.34 9.98
N SER A 234 0.30 18.78 11.23
CA SER A 234 1.49 19.34 11.86
C SER A 234 2.15 18.30 12.76
N PHE A 235 3.47 18.36 12.90
CA PHE A 235 4.15 17.60 13.94
C PHE A 235 4.84 18.55 14.92
N LEU A 236 4.90 18.11 16.18
CA LEU A 236 5.53 18.88 17.26
C LEU A 236 6.97 18.38 17.43
N HIS A 237 7.93 19.27 17.21
CA HIS A 237 9.30 19.05 17.57
C HIS A 237 9.51 19.53 19.01
N MET A 238 9.69 18.57 19.92
CA MET A 238 9.91 18.81 21.34
C MET A 238 11.41 19.07 21.58
N PRO A 239 11.77 20.08 22.39
CA PRO A 239 13.16 20.27 22.79
C PRO A 239 13.63 19.12 23.68
N ASP A 240 14.92 18.81 23.63
CA ASP A 240 15.54 17.77 24.46
C ASP A 240 15.46 18.17 25.95
N SER A 241 14.45 17.65 26.64
CA SER A 241 14.01 18.15 27.95
C SER A 241 14.89 17.81 29.17
N GLU A 242 16.00 17.08 28.98
CA GLU A 242 16.67 16.45 30.13
C GLU A 242 17.55 17.38 30.98
N THR A 243 17.98 18.56 30.51
CA THR A 243 19.02 19.32 31.25
C THR A 243 18.93 20.84 31.26
N SER A 244 18.15 21.50 30.41
CA SER A 244 18.14 22.96 30.31
C SER A 244 16.87 23.58 30.89
N ARG A 245 17.00 24.24 32.05
CA ARG A 245 16.21 25.45 32.33
C ARG A 245 17.00 26.63 31.76
N PRO A 246 16.41 27.51 30.94
CA PRO A 246 14.98 27.69 30.64
C PRO A 246 14.37 26.63 29.70
N VAL A 247 13.06 26.37 29.86
CA VAL A 247 12.27 25.48 28.99
C VAL A 247 12.16 26.13 27.61
N GLU A 248 12.79 25.51 26.59
CA GLU A 248 12.63 25.96 25.21
C GLU A 248 11.17 25.78 24.74
N PRO A 249 10.65 26.69 23.89
CA PRO A 249 9.31 26.53 23.31
C PRO A 249 9.28 25.29 22.40
N ALA A 250 8.15 24.59 22.38
CA ALA A 250 7.93 23.53 21.41
C ALA A 250 7.73 24.15 20.02
N ILE A 251 8.23 23.47 18.98
CA ILE A 251 8.13 23.95 17.60
C ILE A 251 7.08 23.13 16.88
N MET A 252 5.98 23.77 16.48
CA MET A 252 4.95 23.14 15.66
C MET A 252 5.27 23.37 14.19
N VAL A 253 5.58 22.29 13.47
CA VAL A 253 6.01 22.36 12.07
C VAL A 253 4.84 22.01 11.16
N PHE A 254 4.56 22.87 10.18
CA PHE A 254 3.54 22.68 9.15
C PHE A 254 4.20 22.43 7.80
N PRO A 255 4.30 21.17 7.35
CA PRO A 255 4.89 20.85 6.06
C PRO A 255 4.20 21.60 4.90
N PRO A 256 4.94 21.87 3.82
CA PRO A 256 4.35 22.40 2.59
C PRO A 256 3.35 21.39 2.01
N PRO A 257 2.30 21.86 1.32
CA PRO A 257 1.27 20.98 0.78
C PRO A 257 1.89 19.98 -0.19
N ARG A 258 1.45 18.72 -0.11
CA ARG A 258 1.90 17.68 -1.04
C ARG A 258 1.48 18.08 -2.46
N PRO A 259 2.36 17.96 -3.46
CA PRO A 259 1.98 18.22 -4.84
C PRO A 259 0.81 17.33 -5.24
N PRO A 260 -0.10 17.81 -6.09
CA PRO A 260 -1.20 17.00 -6.57
C PRO A 260 -0.64 15.81 -7.38
N PRO A 261 -1.26 14.63 -7.26
CA PRO A 261 -0.93 13.49 -8.12
C PRO A 261 -1.14 13.86 -9.59
N PRO A 262 -0.54 13.11 -10.54
CA PRO A 262 -0.76 13.35 -11.95
C PRO A 262 -2.27 13.28 -12.30
N GLU A 263 -2.76 14.14 -13.18
CA GLU A 263 -4.19 14.15 -13.54
C GLU A 263 -4.62 12.92 -14.35
N SER A 264 -3.66 12.28 -15.03
CA SER A 264 -3.86 11.10 -15.85
C SER A 264 -2.56 10.36 -16.09
N VAL A 265 -2.68 9.11 -16.53
CA VAL A 265 -1.57 8.25 -16.89
C VAL A 265 -1.66 7.97 -18.39
N PRO A 266 -0.82 8.60 -19.21
CA PRO A 266 -0.98 8.52 -20.66
C PRO A 266 -0.72 7.11 -21.19
N GLU A 267 0.26 6.42 -20.62
CA GLU A 267 0.65 5.09 -21.07
C GLU A 267 1.18 4.21 -19.94
N ALA A 268 1.01 2.90 -20.11
CA ALA A 268 1.62 1.86 -19.30
C ALA A 268 2.09 0.71 -20.21
N HIS A 269 3.06 -0.04 -19.72
CA HIS A 269 3.61 -1.20 -20.44
C HIS A 269 3.25 -2.48 -19.71
N LEU A 270 2.90 -3.54 -20.43
CA LEU A 270 2.64 -4.83 -19.83
C LEU A 270 3.38 -5.94 -20.56
N TYR A 271 4.05 -6.80 -19.79
CA TYR A 271 4.87 -7.88 -20.30
C TYR A 271 4.17 -9.22 -20.07
N LEU A 272 4.07 -10.05 -21.10
CA LEU A 272 3.48 -11.39 -21.06
C LEU A 272 4.54 -12.46 -21.31
N SER A 273 4.53 -13.53 -20.50
CA SER A 273 5.43 -14.66 -20.67
C SER A 273 4.68 -15.98 -20.45
N PRO A 274 4.89 -17.00 -21.31
CA PRO A 274 4.26 -18.31 -21.15
C PRO A 274 4.71 -19.02 -19.87
N ALA A 275 5.91 -18.73 -19.37
CA ALA A 275 6.44 -19.29 -18.13
C ALA A 275 5.62 -18.86 -16.89
N HIS A 276 4.83 -17.80 -17.01
CA HIS A 276 4.01 -17.24 -15.94
C HIS A 276 2.51 -17.44 -16.17
N ARG A 277 2.11 -18.54 -16.84
CA ARG A 277 0.69 -18.94 -16.92
C ARG A 277 0.19 -19.39 -15.54
N SER A 278 -0.82 -18.70 -15.02
CA SER A 278 -1.42 -19.00 -13.70
C SER A 278 -2.58 -19.98 -13.80
N GLY A 279 -3.33 -19.99 -14.91
CA GLY A 279 -4.47 -20.88 -15.07
C GLY A 279 -5.17 -20.73 -16.41
N ALA A 280 -6.17 -21.58 -16.65
CA ALA A 280 -7.05 -21.48 -17.81
C ALA A 280 -8.48 -21.88 -17.43
N GLY A 281 -9.43 -21.15 -18.00
CA GLY A 281 -10.85 -21.49 -18.00
C GLY A 281 -11.32 -21.79 -19.42
N ASN A 282 -12.60 -22.12 -19.56
CA ASN A 282 -13.20 -22.53 -20.83
C ASN A 282 -13.00 -21.51 -21.98
N HIS A 283 -12.92 -20.22 -21.64
CA HIS A 283 -12.88 -19.12 -22.61
C HIS A 283 -11.71 -18.16 -22.39
N SER A 284 -10.82 -18.47 -21.45
CA SER A 284 -9.79 -17.53 -21.03
C SER A 284 -8.55 -18.20 -20.49
N VAL A 285 -7.41 -17.54 -20.62
CA VAL A 285 -6.16 -17.93 -19.96
C VAL A 285 -5.72 -16.77 -19.06
N VAL A 286 -5.21 -17.10 -17.87
CA VAL A 286 -4.69 -16.13 -16.92
C VAL A 286 -3.17 -16.25 -16.86
N TYR A 287 -2.50 -15.12 -16.96
CA TYR A 287 -1.06 -14.98 -16.79
C TYR A 287 -0.76 -14.06 -15.60
N LYS A 288 0.28 -14.39 -14.85
CA LYS A 288 0.94 -13.46 -13.95
C LYS A 288 1.84 -12.57 -14.81
N ALA A 289 1.40 -11.35 -15.09
CA ALA A 289 2.09 -10.40 -15.96
C ALA A 289 2.83 -9.35 -15.14
N GLU A 290 3.89 -8.75 -15.70
CA GLU A 290 4.49 -7.54 -15.13
C GLU A 290 3.85 -6.31 -15.76
N LEU A 291 3.23 -5.47 -14.95
CA LEU A 291 2.69 -4.16 -15.33
C LEU A 291 3.69 -3.08 -14.91
N GLU A 292 4.18 -2.30 -15.86
CA GLU A 292 5.08 -1.17 -15.64
C GLU A 292 4.32 0.15 -15.77
N LEU A 293 4.41 0.96 -14.72
CA LEU A 293 3.69 2.21 -14.55
C LEU A 293 4.67 3.34 -14.21
N PRO A 294 4.31 4.62 -14.48
CA PRO A 294 4.99 5.76 -13.87
C PRO A 294 5.14 5.56 -12.36
N ARG A 295 6.36 5.79 -11.87
CA ARG A 295 6.70 5.52 -10.46
C ARG A 295 5.85 6.38 -9.51
N SER A 296 5.49 7.59 -9.92
CA SER A 296 4.66 8.54 -9.19
C SER A 296 3.25 8.06 -8.85
N ILE A 297 2.76 7.00 -9.51
CA ILE A 297 1.45 6.40 -9.20
C ILE A 297 1.56 5.38 -8.06
N LEU A 298 2.73 4.76 -7.92
CA LEU A 298 2.96 3.64 -7.02
C LEU A 298 3.76 4.04 -5.77
N VAL A 299 4.56 5.09 -5.86
CA VAL A 299 5.41 5.57 -4.79
C VAL A 299 5.16 7.04 -4.56
N ASP A 300 4.78 7.38 -3.34
CA ASP A 300 4.57 8.76 -2.91
C ASP A 300 5.86 9.60 -3.01
N ASP A 301 5.65 10.89 -3.27
CA ASP A 301 6.70 11.89 -3.15
C ASP A 301 7.21 11.96 -1.71
N VAL A 302 8.52 12.21 -1.57
CA VAL A 302 9.19 12.21 -0.27
C VAL A 302 9.61 13.63 0.09
N LEU A 303 9.29 14.03 1.32
CA LEU A 303 9.81 15.26 1.90
C LEU A 303 11.07 14.94 2.70
N CYS A 304 12.20 15.56 2.33
CA CYS A 304 13.46 15.29 3.04
C CYS A 304 13.39 15.87 4.45
N GLN A 305 13.34 15.00 5.46
CA GLN A 305 13.30 15.41 6.86
C GLN A 305 14.45 16.34 7.24
N LYS A 306 15.67 16.07 6.75
CA LYS A 306 16.83 16.93 7.04
C LYS A 306 16.69 18.33 6.44
N CYS A 307 16.29 18.44 5.17
CA CYS A 307 16.00 19.76 4.56
C CYS A 307 14.91 20.50 5.32
N MET A 308 13.90 19.77 5.81
CA MET A 308 12.84 20.34 6.62
C MET A 308 13.36 20.89 7.94
N MET A 309 14.14 20.11 8.68
CA MET A 309 14.71 20.55 9.95
C MET A 309 15.70 21.70 9.78
N ASP A 310 16.51 21.70 8.71
CA ASP A 310 17.42 22.82 8.41
C ASP A 310 16.62 24.12 8.18
N LYS A 311 15.51 24.04 7.45
CA LYS A 311 14.61 25.18 7.21
C LYS A 311 13.86 25.63 8.46
N VAL A 312 13.49 24.68 9.32
CA VAL A 312 12.89 24.98 10.64
C VAL A 312 13.89 25.73 11.51
N ALA A 313 15.14 25.26 11.57
CA ALA A 313 16.20 25.93 12.32
C ALA A 313 16.47 27.35 11.80
N GLU A 314 16.53 27.54 10.47
CA GLU A 314 16.67 28.87 9.84
C GLU A 314 15.53 29.82 10.25
N HIS A 315 14.28 29.35 10.20
CA HIS A 315 13.10 30.12 10.62
C HIS A 315 13.12 30.49 12.11
N VAL A 316 13.51 29.53 12.96
CA VAL A 316 13.64 29.75 14.40
C VAL A 316 14.69 30.81 14.71
N GLU A 317 15.87 30.73 14.09
CA GLU A 317 16.94 31.72 14.25
C GLU A 317 16.54 33.10 13.71
N GLU A 318 15.74 33.16 12.64
CA GLU A 318 15.17 34.42 12.16
C GLU A 318 14.18 35.03 13.17
N LYS A 319 13.27 34.24 13.73
CA LYS A 319 12.36 34.71 14.79
C LYS A 319 13.11 35.20 16.03
N LYS A 320 14.19 34.50 16.42
CA LYS A 320 15.08 34.94 17.50
C LYS A 320 15.71 36.29 17.19
N ARG A 321 16.24 36.48 15.98
CA ARG A 321 16.84 37.75 15.54
C ARG A 321 15.86 38.91 15.53
N ARG A 322 14.58 38.65 15.23
CA ARG A 322 13.49 39.64 15.24
C ARG A 322 12.94 39.94 16.64
N GLY A 323 13.32 39.17 17.66
CA GLY A 323 12.75 39.26 19.01
C GLY A 323 11.32 38.73 19.10
N GLU A 324 10.87 37.96 18.12
CA GLU A 324 9.54 37.31 18.07
C GLU A 324 9.57 35.94 18.75
N TYR A 325 10.76 35.42 19.07
CA TYR A 325 10.92 34.15 19.75
C TYR A 325 10.67 34.32 21.26
N PRO A 326 9.80 33.50 21.89
CA PRO A 326 9.23 33.76 23.22
C PRO A 326 10.19 33.54 24.42
N TYR A 327 11.49 33.76 24.25
CA TYR A 327 12.53 33.33 25.20
C TYR A 327 12.97 34.40 26.22
N ASP A 328 12.54 35.66 26.09
CA ASP A 328 13.40 36.76 26.60
C ASP A 328 12.85 37.65 27.74
N ASP A 329 11.60 37.50 28.16
CA ASP A 329 11.05 38.37 29.24
C ASP A 329 11.24 37.78 30.65
N ALA A 330 11.20 36.45 30.80
CA ALA A 330 11.25 35.82 32.13
C ALA A 330 12.63 35.87 32.83
N LEU A 331 13.72 36.02 32.07
CA LEU A 331 15.07 36.13 32.64
C LEU A 331 15.52 37.57 32.92
N LYS A 332 14.92 38.57 32.26
CA LYS A 332 15.29 39.99 32.46
C LYS A 332 14.69 40.60 33.73
N GLU A 333 13.60 40.05 34.27
CA GLU A 333 12.98 40.58 35.50
C GLU A 333 13.60 40.04 36.81
N GLY A 334 14.47 39.03 36.75
CA GLY A 334 15.08 38.40 37.94
C GLY A 334 16.27 39.14 38.57
N CYS A 335 16.78 40.22 37.96
CA CYS A 335 17.96 40.96 38.44
C CYS A 335 17.70 42.47 38.61
N ARG A 336 16.49 42.89 39.01
CA ARG A 336 16.31 44.22 39.61
C ARG A 336 16.34 44.07 41.11
N ASP A 337 17.54 44.23 41.66
CA ASP A 337 17.75 44.38 43.09
C ASP A 337 16.82 45.46 43.64
N THR A 338 16.15 45.09 44.72
CA THR A 338 15.34 45.94 45.58
C THR A 338 16.10 47.19 46.02
N GLU A 339 15.84 48.33 45.37
CA GLU A 339 16.01 49.65 45.98
C GLU A 339 14.71 50.46 45.91
N SER A 340 14.02 50.47 47.06
CA SER A 340 13.15 51.51 47.61
C SER A 340 11.72 51.75 47.06
N PRO A 341 10.77 52.08 47.96
CA PRO A 341 9.36 52.31 47.65
C PRO A 341 9.12 53.78 47.27
N GLY A 342 8.49 54.01 46.11
CA GLY A 342 7.98 55.31 45.70
C GLY A 342 6.73 55.12 44.85
N GLU A 343 5.58 55.48 45.43
CA GLU A 343 4.25 55.45 44.81
C GLU A 343 4.23 56.22 43.48
N SER A 344 3.80 55.58 42.38
CA SER A 344 2.79 56.16 41.49
C SER A 344 2.33 55.13 40.45
N SER A 345 1.01 55.06 40.33
CA SER A 345 0.26 54.06 39.60
C SER A 345 0.09 54.49 38.15
N GLN A 346 0.58 53.71 37.17
CA GLN A 346 0.01 53.68 35.82
C GLN A 346 0.04 52.25 35.27
N SER A 347 -1.15 51.73 34.99
CA SER A 347 -1.46 50.41 34.45
C SER A 347 -1.03 50.30 32.99
N ALA A 348 -0.02 49.50 32.71
CA ALA A 348 0.33 49.06 31.36
C ALA A 348 -0.19 47.63 31.14
N ARG A 349 -0.90 47.43 30.03
CA ARG A 349 -1.46 46.13 29.61
C ARG A 349 -0.34 45.16 29.26
N THR A 350 -0.31 44.01 29.92
CA THR A 350 0.53 42.87 29.55
C THR A 350 0.04 42.23 28.24
N PRO A 351 0.95 41.84 27.32
CA PRO A 351 0.59 41.08 26.14
C PRO A 351 0.16 39.66 26.52
N ASN A 352 -0.87 39.19 25.84
CA ASN A 352 -1.59 37.94 26.09
C ASN A 352 -0.73 36.74 25.65
N SER A 353 0.05 36.12 26.54
CA SER A 353 0.77 34.88 26.22
C SER A 353 -0.23 33.72 26.19
N GLN A 354 -0.46 33.17 24.99
CA GLN A 354 -1.33 32.00 24.83
C GLN A 354 -0.53 30.75 25.19
N SER A 355 -0.79 30.17 26.35
CA SER A 355 -0.38 28.80 26.63
C SER A 355 -1.33 27.85 25.89
N ALA A 356 -0.77 27.00 25.05
CA ALA A 356 -1.53 26.00 24.30
C ALA A 356 -1.27 24.61 24.90
N LYS A 357 -2.34 23.90 25.22
CA LYS A 357 -2.29 22.49 25.58
C LYS A 357 -2.45 21.67 24.32
N VAL A 358 -1.37 21.08 23.82
CA VAL A 358 -1.40 20.20 22.65
C VAL A 358 -1.40 18.75 23.10
N THR A 359 -2.32 17.97 22.54
CA THR A 359 -2.50 16.53 22.80
C THR A 359 -2.15 15.80 21.51
N LEU A 360 -1.05 15.04 21.51
CA LEU A 360 -0.63 14.25 20.37
C LEU A 360 -0.93 12.79 20.61
N SER A 361 -1.55 12.13 19.64
CA SER A 361 -1.71 10.68 19.60
C SER A 361 -0.62 10.08 18.71
N ASP A 362 0.34 9.37 19.30
CA ASP A 362 1.31 8.59 18.52
C ASP A 362 0.62 7.35 17.94
N ASN A 363 0.17 7.46 16.68
CA ASN A 363 -0.37 6.32 15.92
C ASN A 363 0.73 5.55 15.17
N ASN A 364 1.98 6.04 15.17
CA ASN A 364 3.11 5.48 14.41
C ASN A 364 4.15 4.72 15.26
N SER A 365 3.84 4.37 16.51
CA SER A 365 4.73 3.44 17.24
C SER A 365 4.58 2.03 16.62
N PRO A 366 5.65 1.41 16.09
CA PRO A 366 5.59 -0.01 15.75
C PRO A 366 5.23 -0.76 17.03
N ALA A 367 4.22 -1.63 16.97
CA ALA A 367 3.89 -2.51 18.08
C ALA A 367 5.12 -3.38 18.39
N ILE A 368 5.91 -2.97 19.39
CA ILE A 368 6.99 -3.81 19.93
C ILE A 368 6.30 -4.86 20.79
N THR A 369 5.99 -6.01 20.22
CA THR A 369 5.64 -7.22 20.95
C THR A 369 6.91 -7.71 21.64
N MET A 370 7.06 -7.40 22.93
CA MET A 370 8.04 -8.06 23.78
C MET A 370 7.44 -9.37 24.30
N GLU A 371 7.76 -10.49 23.67
CA GLU A 371 7.53 -11.81 24.27
C GLU A 371 8.58 -12.07 25.34
N PHE A 372 8.14 -12.10 26.61
CA PHE A 372 8.92 -12.71 27.67
C PHE A 372 8.71 -14.23 27.60
N ILE A 373 9.70 -14.96 27.12
CA ILE A 373 9.78 -16.41 27.36
C ILE A 373 10.24 -16.59 28.82
N SER A 374 9.28 -16.70 29.74
CA SER A 374 9.58 -17.25 31.06
C SER A 374 9.68 -18.77 30.94
N VAL A 375 10.89 -19.29 31.07
CA VAL A 375 11.13 -20.71 31.31
C VAL A 375 10.74 -21.00 32.75
N GLU A 376 9.56 -21.59 32.96
CA GLU A 376 9.25 -22.27 34.21
C GLU A 376 9.19 -23.78 33.97
N GLU A 377 10.17 -24.45 34.58
CA GLU A 377 10.24 -25.89 34.72
C GLU A 377 9.06 -26.40 35.56
N HIS A 378 8.18 -27.22 34.98
CA HIS A 378 7.34 -28.11 35.77
C HIS A 378 7.79 -29.56 35.64
N LYS A 379 8.51 -30.00 36.68
CA LYS A 379 8.73 -31.40 37.01
C LYS A 379 7.45 -32.03 37.56
N ALA A 380 7.20 -33.25 37.08
CA ALA A 380 6.61 -34.42 37.75
C ALA A 380 5.20 -34.32 38.37
N GLU A 381 4.30 -35.19 37.90
CA GLU A 381 3.84 -36.35 38.68
C GLU A 381 3.08 -37.35 37.79
N GLN A 382 3.70 -38.50 37.51
CA GLN A 382 3.02 -39.69 37.04
C GLN A 382 2.38 -40.40 38.24
N LYS A 383 1.05 -40.49 38.28
CA LYS A 383 0.34 -41.42 39.15
C LYS A 383 -0.30 -42.53 38.33
N LYS A 384 0.35 -43.70 38.40
CA LYS A 384 -0.25 -45.02 38.20
C LYS A 384 -1.57 -45.13 38.98
N LYS A 385 -2.63 -45.63 38.33
CA LYS A 385 -3.62 -46.49 38.98
C LYS A 385 -4.16 -47.50 37.96
N ASP A 386 -3.84 -48.76 38.22
CA ASP A 386 -4.53 -49.94 37.74
C ASP A 386 -5.97 -49.96 38.29
N GLY A 387 -6.91 -50.50 37.52
CA GLY A 387 -8.31 -50.64 37.93
C GLY A 387 -9.19 -51.31 36.87
N ASP A 388 -9.20 -52.64 36.94
CA ASP A 388 -10.09 -53.60 36.27
C ASP A 388 -11.56 -53.51 36.78
N PHE A 389 -12.46 -54.18 36.07
CA PHE A 389 -13.89 -54.48 36.31
C PHE A 389 -14.98 -53.51 35.79
N GLY A 390 -15.83 -54.08 34.91
CA GLY A 390 -17.27 -54.13 35.22
C GLY A 390 -18.25 -53.59 34.19
N LYS A 391 -18.77 -54.49 33.34
CA LYS A 391 -20.03 -54.36 32.59
C LYS A 391 -21.22 -54.23 33.56
N VAL A 392 -22.10 -53.22 33.42
CA VAL A 392 -23.52 -53.28 33.82
C VAL A 392 -24.35 -52.31 32.96
N ASP A 393 -25.41 -52.83 32.35
CA ASP A 393 -26.48 -52.09 31.67
C ASP A 393 -27.38 -51.37 32.68
N GLY A 394 -27.83 -50.14 32.38
CA GLY A 394 -28.72 -49.41 33.28
C GLY A 394 -29.34 -48.15 32.67
N VAL A 395 -30.55 -48.32 32.14
CA VAL A 395 -31.52 -47.26 31.80
C VAL A 395 -31.84 -46.42 33.03
N SER A 396 -31.80 -45.08 32.90
CA SER A 396 -32.64 -44.19 33.74
C SER A 396 -32.96 -42.87 33.04
N HIS A 397 -34.25 -42.52 33.10
CA HIS A 397 -34.85 -41.23 32.76
C HIS A 397 -34.59 -40.18 33.86
N GLY A 398 -34.57 -38.90 33.46
CA GLY A 398 -35.13 -37.80 34.25
C GLY A 398 -34.13 -36.76 34.78
N GLY A 399 -34.45 -35.47 34.57
CA GLY A 399 -33.80 -34.31 35.21
C GLY A 399 -33.44 -33.22 34.20
N ASP A 400 -34.41 -32.48 33.65
CA ASP A 400 -34.90 -31.18 34.17
C ASP A 400 -33.82 -30.12 34.47
N GLY A 401 -33.91 -29.03 33.70
CA GLY A 401 -33.70 -27.66 34.15
C GLY A 401 -32.27 -27.19 34.39
N LYS A 402 -31.64 -26.59 33.37
CA LYS A 402 -30.70 -25.47 33.60
C LYS A 402 -30.82 -24.41 32.51
N ASP A 403 -31.08 -23.19 32.97
CA ASP A 403 -31.07 -21.93 32.26
C ASP A 403 -29.93 -21.85 31.24
N LYS A 404 -30.29 -21.69 29.97
CA LYS A 404 -29.38 -21.17 28.95
C LYS A 404 -29.38 -19.66 29.08
N SER A 405 -28.61 -19.15 30.05
CA SER A 405 -28.29 -17.72 30.08
C SER A 405 -27.47 -17.41 28.83
N ASP A 406 -28.02 -16.56 27.95
CA ASP A 406 -27.33 -15.96 26.81
C ASP A 406 -26.04 -15.28 27.27
N ARG A 407 -24.92 -16.02 27.23
CA ARG A 407 -23.60 -15.46 27.45
C ARG A 407 -23.20 -14.75 26.16
N LYS A 408 -23.44 -13.44 26.11
CA LYS A 408 -22.83 -12.57 25.11
C LYS A 408 -21.32 -12.57 25.32
N PHE A 409 -20.60 -13.18 24.40
CA PHE A 409 -19.16 -13.03 24.32
C PHE A 409 -18.87 -11.66 23.70
N HIS A 410 -18.08 -10.86 24.41
CA HIS A 410 -17.56 -9.60 23.89
C HIS A 410 -16.09 -9.83 23.55
N THR A 411 -15.76 -9.80 22.26
CA THR A 411 -14.37 -9.83 21.80
C THR A 411 -13.71 -8.49 22.14
N VAL A 412 -12.83 -8.49 23.14
CA VAL A 412 -12.06 -7.31 23.54
C VAL A 412 -10.84 -7.24 22.60
N LYS A 413 -10.84 -6.28 21.68
CA LYS A 413 -9.65 -6.00 20.86
C LYS A 413 -8.47 -5.66 21.79
N PRO A 414 -7.24 -6.07 21.47
CA PRO A 414 -6.05 -5.69 22.25
C PRO A 414 -6.01 -4.17 22.38
N ALA A 415 -5.78 -3.68 23.60
CA ALA A 415 -5.82 -2.27 23.90
C ALA A 415 -4.72 -1.54 23.11
N GLN A 416 -5.11 -0.76 22.11
CA GLN A 416 -4.21 0.14 21.40
C GLN A 416 -3.79 1.22 22.40
N THR A 417 -2.54 1.13 22.88
CA THR A 417 -2.03 2.09 23.87
C THR A 417 -1.58 3.35 23.13
N THR A 418 -2.49 4.29 22.94
CA THR A 418 -2.14 5.62 22.41
C THR A 418 -1.39 6.39 23.50
N ARG A 419 -0.07 6.57 23.31
CA ARG A 419 0.69 7.48 24.18
C ARG A 419 0.24 8.91 23.86
N THR A 420 -0.30 9.56 24.89
CA THR A 420 -0.70 10.96 24.82
C THR A 420 0.36 11.81 25.50
N ILE A 421 1.11 12.59 24.73
CA ILE A 421 2.05 13.56 25.27
C ILE A 421 1.31 14.90 25.38
N THR A 422 1.28 15.45 26.60
CA THR A 422 0.75 16.79 26.87
C THR A 422 1.93 17.74 27.05
N TYR A 423 2.06 18.74 26.19
CA TYR A 423 3.00 19.83 26.37
C TYR A 423 2.27 21.06 26.93
N GLU A 424 2.84 21.66 27.98
CA GLU A 424 2.39 22.92 28.56
C GLU A 424 3.53 23.94 28.47
N GLY A 425 3.43 24.85 27.51
CA GLY A 425 4.46 25.86 27.28
C GLY A 425 4.16 26.72 26.05
N PRO A 426 5.04 27.69 25.76
CA PRO A 426 4.95 28.46 24.52
C PRO A 426 5.19 27.56 23.31
N ILE A 427 4.41 27.78 22.24
CA ILE A 427 4.55 27.05 20.98
C ILE A 427 4.93 28.03 19.88
N VAL A 428 5.91 27.66 19.07
CA VAL A 428 6.34 28.42 17.90
C VAL A 428 5.93 27.67 16.64
N GLU A 429 5.01 28.25 15.88
CA GLU A 429 4.61 27.71 14.58
C GLU A 429 5.64 28.05 13.50
N VAL A 430 5.98 27.07 12.66
CA VAL A 430 6.95 27.20 11.58
C VAL A 430 6.43 26.56 10.30
N PHE A 431 6.55 27.28 9.19
CA PHE A 431 6.08 26.88 7.85
C PHE A 431 7.29 26.74 6.91
N PRO A 432 8.05 25.64 6.97
CA PRO A 432 9.26 25.50 6.19
C PRO A 432 8.96 25.41 4.68
N GLU A 433 9.63 26.25 3.89
CA GLU A 433 9.58 26.20 2.42
C GLU A 433 10.54 25.11 1.91
N VAL A 434 10.03 23.88 1.80
CA VAL A 434 10.78 22.70 1.33
C VAL A 434 10.05 22.07 0.16
N GLU A 435 10.74 21.83 -0.93
CA GLU A 435 10.13 21.16 -2.09
C GLU A 435 10.01 19.66 -1.85
N TRP A 436 8.82 19.12 -2.11
CA TRP A 436 8.60 17.68 -2.22
C TRP A 436 9.47 17.12 -3.35
N GLN A 437 10.14 16.00 -3.06
CA GLN A 437 11.09 15.40 -3.98
C GLN A 437 10.40 14.26 -4.72
N ASN A 438 10.21 14.45 -6.04
CA ASN A 438 9.70 13.42 -6.94
C ASN A 438 10.85 12.86 -7.80
N PRO A 439 11.07 11.54 -7.83
CA PRO A 439 12.18 10.93 -8.59
C PRO A 439 12.10 11.15 -10.10
N GLU A 440 10.88 11.31 -10.65
CA GLU A 440 10.66 11.60 -12.06
C GLU A 440 11.05 13.05 -12.41
N ARG A 441 10.87 13.99 -11.48
CA ARG A 441 10.90 15.44 -11.78
C ARG A 441 12.25 16.12 -11.51
N GLY A 442 13.18 15.52 -10.78
CA GLY A 442 14.41 16.24 -10.48
C GLY A 442 15.47 15.47 -9.69
N PRO A 443 16.65 16.09 -9.50
CA PRO A 443 17.65 15.56 -8.60
C PRO A 443 17.15 15.65 -7.17
N TYR A 444 17.27 14.56 -6.43
CA TYR A 444 17.06 14.58 -4.98
C TYR A 444 17.96 15.64 -4.32
N CYS A 445 17.53 16.21 -3.20
CA CYS A 445 18.43 16.99 -2.36
C CYS A 445 19.65 16.16 -1.93
N SER A 446 20.77 16.82 -1.61
CA SER A 446 22.02 16.16 -1.20
C SER A 446 21.84 15.19 -0.03
N HIS A 447 20.92 15.48 0.88
CA HIS A 447 20.59 14.63 2.03
C HIS A 447 19.96 13.29 1.61
N LEU A 448 18.97 13.32 0.71
CA LEU A 448 18.38 12.10 0.18
C LEU A 448 19.38 11.33 -0.68
N GLN A 449 20.20 12.01 -1.48
CA GLN A 449 21.27 11.36 -2.25
C GLN A 449 22.26 10.61 -1.33
N GLN A 450 22.59 11.18 -0.17
CA GLN A 450 23.46 10.55 0.83
C GLN A 450 22.79 9.37 1.53
N LEU A 451 21.55 9.54 1.99
CA LEU A 451 20.80 8.53 2.72
C LEU A 451 20.49 7.30 1.87
N SER A 452 20.01 7.53 0.65
CA SER A 452 19.54 6.44 -0.18
C SER A 452 20.69 5.52 -0.60
N ARG A 453 21.96 5.95 -0.56
CA ARG A 453 23.13 5.29 -1.22
C ARG A 453 22.89 4.94 -2.70
N CYS A 454 21.72 5.28 -3.21
CA CYS A 454 21.14 4.84 -4.45
C CYS A 454 21.20 6.03 -5.38
N LYS A 455 21.70 5.73 -6.57
CA LYS A 455 21.59 6.59 -7.74
C LYS A 455 20.10 6.89 -7.95
N ARG A 456 19.81 7.91 -8.77
CA ARG A 456 18.46 8.25 -9.23
C ARG A 456 17.66 6.96 -9.45
N GLY A 457 16.48 6.83 -8.84
CA GLY A 457 15.62 5.67 -9.05
C GLY A 457 15.11 5.63 -10.50
N PRO A 458 14.58 4.49 -10.97
CA PRO A 458 13.90 4.44 -12.26
C PRO A 458 12.70 5.40 -12.27
N VAL A 459 12.34 5.89 -13.45
CA VAL A 459 11.18 6.78 -13.63
C VAL A 459 9.85 6.01 -13.67
N THR A 460 9.92 4.69 -13.77
CA THR A 460 8.80 3.75 -13.73
C THR A 460 9.07 2.65 -12.71
N ALA A 461 8.02 1.93 -12.32
CA ALA A 461 8.15 0.73 -11.48
C ALA A 461 7.30 -0.41 -12.05
N LYS A 462 7.76 -1.64 -11.83
CA LYS A 462 7.07 -2.88 -12.24
C LYS A 462 6.38 -3.53 -11.05
N VAL A 463 5.11 -3.87 -11.22
CA VAL A 463 4.30 -4.66 -10.28
C VAL A 463 3.76 -5.89 -11.01
N SER A 464 3.42 -6.92 -10.26
CA SER A 464 2.78 -8.12 -10.79
C SER A 464 1.25 -7.95 -10.78
N VAL A 465 0.60 -8.35 -11.87
CA VAL A 465 -0.86 -8.32 -12.03
C VAL A 465 -1.36 -9.61 -12.68
N ALA A 466 -2.66 -9.91 -12.52
CA ALA A 466 -3.31 -10.98 -13.25
C ALA A 466 -3.82 -10.45 -14.60
N ALA A 467 -3.19 -10.87 -15.70
CA ALA A 467 -3.66 -10.60 -17.04
C ALA A 467 -4.56 -11.74 -17.51
N LYS A 468 -5.86 -11.48 -17.68
CA LYS A 468 -6.82 -12.45 -18.22
C LYS A 468 -7.04 -12.14 -19.71
N LEU A 469 -6.78 -13.14 -20.54
CA LEU A 469 -6.92 -13.08 -22.00
C LEU A 469 -8.12 -13.95 -22.41
N SER A 470 -9.01 -13.46 -23.28
CA SER A 470 -10.14 -14.26 -23.81
C SER A 470 -9.93 -14.75 -25.22
N ILE A 471 -10.78 -15.66 -25.67
CA ILE A 471 -10.96 -15.93 -27.10
C ILE A 471 -11.35 -14.62 -27.82
N GLN A 472 -10.80 -14.42 -29.00
CA GLN A 472 -11.12 -13.26 -29.84
C GLN A 472 -12.63 -13.17 -30.09
N TYR A 473 -13.16 -11.95 -29.98
CA TYR A 473 -14.60 -11.65 -30.10
C TYR A 473 -15.51 -12.24 -29.00
N ASP A 474 -14.94 -12.77 -27.91
CA ASP A 474 -15.73 -13.17 -26.76
C ASP A 474 -16.00 -11.98 -25.83
N GLU A 475 -17.27 -11.59 -25.71
CA GLU A 475 -17.75 -10.53 -24.83
C GLU A 475 -17.64 -10.87 -23.33
N HIS A 476 -17.24 -12.09 -22.96
CA HIS A 476 -17.11 -12.52 -21.57
C HIS A 476 -16.25 -11.55 -20.76
N LEU A 477 -15.07 -11.19 -21.28
CA LEU A 477 -14.18 -10.26 -20.59
C LEU A 477 -14.74 -8.86 -20.48
N ALA A 478 -15.43 -8.37 -21.50
CA ALA A 478 -16.08 -7.07 -21.46
C ALA A 478 -17.12 -7.00 -20.34
N ARG A 479 -17.95 -8.04 -20.20
CA ARG A 479 -18.92 -8.17 -19.11
C ARG A 479 -18.25 -8.28 -17.74
N GLU A 480 -17.20 -9.08 -17.63
CA GLU A 480 -16.48 -9.25 -16.37
C GLU A 480 -15.84 -7.94 -15.91
N ALA A 481 -15.19 -7.22 -16.82
CA ALA A 481 -14.62 -5.90 -16.54
C ALA A 481 -15.67 -4.85 -16.16
N HIS A 482 -16.87 -4.93 -16.73
CA HIS A 482 -17.99 -4.08 -16.30
C HIS A 482 -18.38 -4.39 -14.85
N ASN A 483 -18.47 -5.68 -14.49
CA ASN A 483 -18.75 -6.10 -13.11
C ASN A 483 -17.68 -5.57 -12.14
N TYR A 484 -16.40 -5.74 -12.45
CA TYR A 484 -15.32 -5.20 -11.61
C TYR A 484 -15.39 -3.68 -11.46
N GLN A 485 -15.77 -2.96 -12.52
CA GLN A 485 -15.97 -1.52 -12.46
C GLN A 485 -17.20 -1.11 -11.66
N SER A 486 -18.15 -2.01 -11.43
CA SER A 486 -19.34 -1.75 -10.61
C SER A 486 -19.13 -2.02 -9.12
N PHE A 487 -18.15 -2.86 -8.74
CA PHE A 487 -17.91 -3.22 -7.35
C PHE A 487 -17.50 -2.04 -6.47
N PRO A 488 -17.93 -1.99 -5.21
CA PRO A 488 -17.57 -0.88 -4.32
C PRO A 488 -16.06 -0.89 -4.00
N SER A 489 -15.53 0.25 -3.56
CA SER A 489 -14.07 0.43 -3.41
C SER A 489 -13.45 -0.38 -2.29
N ASP A 490 -14.23 -0.69 -1.26
CA ASP A 490 -13.89 -1.52 -0.10
C ASP A 490 -13.72 -3.01 -0.43
N LEU A 491 -14.07 -3.43 -1.65
CA LEU A 491 -13.79 -4.79 -2.12
C LEU A 491 -12.32 -4.99 -2.56
N PHE A 492 -11.53 -3.91 -2.68
CA PHE A 492 -10.20 -3.91 -3.29
C PHE A 492 -9.10 -3.29 -2.44
#